data_AF-A0A2E7JL51-F1
#
_entry.id   AF-A0A2E7JL51-F1
#
_cell.length_a   1.000
_cell.length_b   1.000
_cell.length_c   1.000
_cell.angle_alpha   90.00
_cell.angle_beta   90.00
_cell.angle_gamma   90.00
#
_symmetry.space_group_name_H-M   'P 1'
#
loop_
_entity.id
_entity.type
_entity.pdbx_description
1 polymer ?
#
loop_
_entity_poly.entity_id
_entity_poly.type
_entity_poly.pdbx_seq_one_letter_code
_entity_poly.pdbx_strand_id
1 'polypeptide(L)'
;MSRYRVWPWVLVVAASAAADDDGGLAHTNAVLQVWLEAIEADAPYLLMDRGAAELRLMHGGAVLRRMAVVADSLGARPPVRIEVVERLRRFRPSDPWRDLASSPFDWEQNLVEEASAQSALYCTAGVLVYASPVWWQSGAAALQLQTEDLRAMYNAAKPGLALVVLPRGWRAERR
;
A
#
# COMPACT_ATOMS: atom_id res chain seq x y z
N MET A 1 -33.08 36.51 -28.10
CA MET A 1 -33.36 35.26 -28.87
C MET A 1 -32.15 34.37 -28.79
N SER A 2 -32.31 33.27 -28.04
CA SER A 2 -31.31 32.25 -27.75
C SER A 2 -31.01 31.38 -28.97
N ARG A 3 -29.73 31.10 -29.25
CA ARG A 3 -29.28 29.88 -29.96
C ARG A 3 -27.94 29.42 -29.41
N TYR A 4 -28.01 28.35 -28.63
CA TYR A 4 -26.92 27.57 -28.07
C TYR A 4 -26.03 26.97 -29.17
N ARG A 5 -24.70 27.05 -29.00
CA ARG A 5 -23.73 26.17 -29.67
C ARG A 5 -22.88 25.52 -28.58
N VAL A 6 -23.33 24.34 -28.14
CA VAL A 6 -22.57 23.47 -27.25
C VAL A 6 -21.57 22.70 -28.12
N TRP A 7 -20.28 22.88 -27.86
CA TRP A 7 -19.22 22.05 -28.44
C TRP A 7 -19.17 20.72 -27.68
N PRO A 8 -19.25 19.56 -28.35
CA PRO A 8 -19.03 18.29 -27.67
C PRO A 8 -17.53 18.11 -27.48
N TRP A 9 -17.10 18.08 -26.22
CA TRP A 9 -15.79 17.58 -25.85
C TRP A 9 -15.79 16.08 -26.16
N VAL A 10 -15.08 15.68 -27.21
CA VAL A 10 -14.77 14.27 -27.47
C VAL A 10 -13.73 13.85 -26.43
N LEU A 11 -14.19 13.16 -25.38
CA LEU A 11 -13.34 12.37 -24.50
C LEU A 11 -12.77 11.22 -25.33
N VAL A 12 -11.54 11.38 -25.81
CA VAL A 12 -10.74 10.24 -26.26
C VAL A 12 -10.39 9.42 -25.01
N VAL A 13 -11.20 8.41 -24.72
CA VAL A 13 -10.79 7.32 -23.83
C VAL A 13 -9.72 6.55 -24.60
N ALA A 14 -8.46 6.85 -24.31
CA ALA A 14 -7.37 5.98 -24.68
C ALA A 14 -7.54 4.68 -23.88
N ALA A 15 -8.24 3.71 -24.46
CA ALA A 15 -8.13 2.33 -24.04
C ALA A 15 -6.70 1.90 -24.35
N SER A 16 -5.83 1.99 -23.35
CA SER A 16 -4.51 1.35 -23.41
C SER A 16 -4.78 -0.16 -23.39
N ALA A 17 -4.91 -0.76 -24.58
CA ALA A 17 -4.71 -2.19 -24.74
C ALA A 17 -3.31 -2.48 -24.22
N ALA A 18 -3.23 -3.08 -23.03
CA ALA A 18 -1.98 -3.61 -22.53
C ALA A 18 -1.53 -4.63 -23.58
N ALA A 19 -0.45 -4.33 -24.29
CA ALA A 19 0.27 -5.35 -25.02
C ALA A 19 0.71 -6.36 -23.95
N ASP A 20 0.06 -7.53 -23.93
CA ASP A 20 0.47 -8.69 -23.16
C ASP A 20 1.81 -9.19 -23.72
N ASP A 21 2.87 -8.50 -23.29
CA ASP A 21 4.23 -8.98 -23.37
C ASP A 21 4.36 -10.20 -22.44
N ASP A 22 5.02 -11.26 -22.89
CA ASP A 22 5.22 -12.52 -22.15
C ASP A 22 5.84 -12.27 -20.75
N GLY A 23 6.67 -11.22 -20.64
CA GLY A 23 7.22 -10.75 -19.37
C GLY A 23 6.19 -10.19 -18.38
N GLY A 24 5.04 -9.71 -18.84
CA GLY A 24 3.92 -9.26 -18.01
C GLY A 24 3.13 -10.42 -17.41
N LEU A 25 2.90 -11.47 -18.20
CA LEU A 25 2.24 -12.69 -17.72
C LEU A 25 3.11 -13.44 -16.71
N ALA A 26 4.39 -13.64 -17.02
CA ALA A 26 5.34 -14.27 -16.11
C ALA A 26 5.42 -13.53 -14.75
N HIS A 27 5.42 -12.20 -14.78
CA HIS A 27 5.38 -11.38 -13.57
C HIS A 27 4.07 -11.57 -12.78
N THR A 28 2.92 -11.57 -13.47
CA THR A 28 1.61 -11.79 -12.85
C THR A 28 1.55 -13.15 -12.17
N ASN A 29 2.01 -14.20 -12.84
CA ASN A 29 2.06 -15.55 -12.29
C ASN A 29 2.94 -15.62 -11.03
N ALA A 30 4.11 -14.97 -11.05
CA ALA A 30 5.00 -14.93 -9.89
C ALA A 30 4.35 -14.23 -8.68
N VAL A 31 3.64 -13.12 -8.90
CA VAL A 31 2.91 -12.41 -7.84
C VAL A 31 1.76 -13.28 -7.29
N LEU A 32 1.01 -13.95 -8.16
CA LEU A 32 -0.08 -14.84 -7.74
C LEU A 32 0.44 -16.03 -6.92
N GLN A 33 1.61 -16.58 -7.27
CA GLN A 33 2.25 -17.61 -6.47
C GLN A 33 2.59 -17.11 -5.07
N VAL A 34 3.18 -15.93 -4.94
CA VAL A 34 3.46 -15.32 -3.61
C VAL A 34 2.18 -15.09 -2.83
N TRP A 35 1.08 -14.69 -3.49
CA TRP A 35 -0.20 -14.55 -2.82
C TRP A 35 -0.74 -15.88 -2.28
N LEU A 36 -0.64 -16.97 -3.06
CA LEU A 36 -1.04 -18.31 -2.63
C LEU A 36 -0.20 -18.77 -1.44
N GLU A 37 1.12 -18.61 -1.50
CA GLU A 37 2.03 -18.91 -0.38
C GLU A 37 1.63 -18.14 0.89
N ALA A 38 1.26 -16.86 0.76
CA ALA A 38 0.81 -16.04 1.90
C ALA A 38 -0.54 -16.49 2.48
N ILE A 39 -1.46 -16.98 1.64
CA ILE A 39 -2.73 -17.58 2.10
C ILE A 39 -2.45 -18.87 2.88
N GLU A 40 -1.60 -19.74 2.34
CA GLU A 40 -1.27 -21.05 2.92
C GLU A 40 -0.48 -20.96 4.23
N ALA A 41 0.33 -19.90 4.40
CA ALA A 41 1.08 -19.65 5.62
C ALA A 41 0.17 -19.35 6.84
N ASP A 42 -1.11 -19.07 6.62
CA ASP A 42 -2.10 -18.70 7.65
C ASP A 42 -1.59 -17.63 8.62
N ALA A 43 -0.89 -16.64 8.07
CA ALA A 43 -0.27 -15.54 8.78
C ALA A 43 -0.84 -14.21 8.27
N PRO A 44 -0.70 -13.11 9.03
CA PRO A 44 -1.10 -11.80 8.52
C PRO A 44 -0.22 -11.36 7.35
N TYR A 45 -0.82 -10.66 6.38
CA TYR A 45 -0.10 -10.01 5.27
C TYR A 45 -0.93 -8.85 4.69
N LEU A 46 -0.29 -7.99 3.90
CA LEU A 46 -0.94 -6.92 3.16
C LEU A 46 -1.15 -7.34 1.70
N LEU A 47 -2.32 -7.03 1.15
CA LEU A 47 -2.67 -7.28 -0.25
C LEU A 47 -3.12 -5.98 -0.92
N MET A 48 -2.32 -5.47 -1.86
CA MET A 48 -2.65 -4.33 -2.70
C MET A 48 -3.28 -4.81 -4.00
N ASP A 49 -4.56 -4.49 -4.21
CA ASP A 49 -5.26 -4.68 -5.48
C ASP A 49 -5.23 -3.38 -6.28
N ARG A 50 -4.31 -3.29 -7.25
CA ARG A 50 -4.15 -2.07 -8.06
C ARG A 50 -5.29 -1.84 -9.04
N GLY A 51 -6.08 -2.87 -9.35
CA GLY A 51 -7.29 -2.74 -10.16
C GLY A 51 -8.43 -2.10 -9.38
N ALA A 52 -8.51 -2.38 -8.07
CA ALA A 52 -9.53 -1.83 -7.17
C ALA A 52 -9.07 -0.57 -6.40
N ALA A 53 -7.80 -0.17 -6.52
CA ALA A 53 -7.17 0.88 -5.71
C ALA A 53 -7.39 0.65 -4.19
N GLU A 54 -7.17 -0.59 -3.76
CA GLU A 54 -7.51 -1.04 -2.41
C GLU A 54 -6.34 -1.81 -1.79
N LEU A 55 -5.96 -1.43 -0.56
CA LEU A 55 -5.04 -2.17 0.28
C LEU A 55 -5.85 -2.94 1.33
N ARG A 56 -5.56 -4.23 1.51
CA ARG A 56 -6.24 -5.08 2.48
C ARG A 56 -5.25 -5.63 3.49
N LEU A 57 -5.64 -5.61 4.76
CA LEU A 57 -4.98 -6.42 5.78
C LEU A 57 -5.66 -7.79 5.81
N MET A 58 -4.88 -8.82 5.56
CA MET A 58 -5.31 -10.21 5.44
C MET A 58 -4.77 -11.04 6.60
N HIS A 59 -5.39 -12.19 6.86
CA HIS A 59 -4.85 -13.29 7.65
C HIS A 59 -5.29 -14.60 6.99
N GLY A 60 -4.34 -15.33 6.41
CA GLY A 60 -4.66 -16.44 5.50
C GLY A 60 -5.61 -15.98 4.38
N GLY A 61 -6.77 -16.63 4.26
CA GLY A 61 -7.82 -16.25 3.30
C GLY A 61 -8.77 -15.12 3.76
N ALA A 62 -8.72 -14.73 5.03
CA ALA A 62 -9.67 -13.79 5.62
C ALA A 62 -9.24 -12.33 5.44
N VAL A 63 -10.21 -11.45 5.13
CA VAL A 63 -9.99 -10.00 5.09
C VAL A 63 -10.27 -9.42 6.48
N LEU A 64 -9.25 -8.90 7.15
CA LEU A 64 -9.39 -8.23 8.45
C LEU A 64 -9.79 -6.76 8.29
N ARG A 65 -9.22 -6.07 7.29
CA ARG A 65 -9.52 -4.67 7.00
C ARG A 65 -9.34 -4.34 5.52
N ARG A 66 -10.16 -3.42 5.03
CA ARG A 66 -10.08 -2.81 3.71
C ARG A 66 -9.75 -1.32 3.85
N MET A 67 -8.85 -0.82 3.01
CA MET A 67 -8.36 0.55 3.06
C MET A 67 -8.26 1.08 1.64
N ALA A 68 -8.77 2.30 1.41
CA ALA A 68 -8.69 2.92 0.11
C ALA A 68 -7.28 3.48 -0.13
N VAL A 69 -6.72 3.19 -1.30
CA VAL A 69 -5.47 3.81 -1.74
C VAL A 69 -5.79 5.11 -2.46
N VAL A 70 -5.30 6.22 -1.90
CA VAL A 70 -5.49 7.58 -2.41
C VAL A 70 -4.60 7.84 -3.62
N ALA A 71 -3.36 7.35 -3.58
CA ALA A 71 -2.42 7.47 -4.68
C ALA A 71 -1.48 6.24 -4.75
N ASP A 72 -1.12 5.86 -5.96
CA ASP A 72 -0.23 4.73 -6.24
C ASP A 72 0.84 5.18 -7.24
N SER A 73 2.10 5.10 -6.82
CA SER A 73 3.28 5.41 -7.63
C SER A 73 4.25 4.23 -7.75
N LEU A 74 3.78 2.98 -7.56
CA LEU A 74 4.63 1.77 -7.58
C LEU A 74 5.24 1.42 -8.96
N GLY A 75 4.95 2.19 -10.01
CA GLY A 75 5.39 1.90 -11.37
C GLY A 75 4.55 0.80 -12.03
N ALA A 76 5.02 0.23 -13.15
CA ALA A 76 4.26 -0.79 -13.91
C ALA A 76 4.47 -2.21 -13.37
N ARG A 77 5.70 -2.55 -12.98
CA ARG A 77 6.11 -3.87 -12.50
C ARG A 77 6.75 -3.72 -11.10
N PRO A 78 5.94 -3.66 -10.03
CA PRO A 78 6.47 -3.61 -8.67
C PRO A 78 7.24 -4.90 -8.34
N PRO A 79 8.13 -4.89 -7.34
CA PRO A 79 8.81 -6.10 -6.89
C PRO A 79 7.82 -7.20 -6.48
N VAL A 80 8.15 -8.46 -6.78
CA VAL A 80 7.28 -9.62 -6.51
C VAL A 80 7.17 -9.91 -5.00
N ARG A 81 8.27 -9.76 -4.26
CA ARG A 81 8.32 -9.92 -2.80
C ARG A 81 8.63 -8.58 -2.17
N ILE A 82 7.66 -8.03 -1.46
CA ILE A 82 7.81 -6.81 -0.68
C ILE A 82 7.50 -7.14 0.78
N GLU A 83 8.31 -6.64 1.70
CA GLU A 83 8.12 -6.86 3.14
C GLU A 83 8.28 -5.53 3.87
N VAL A 84 7.52 -5.33 4.94
CA VAL A 84 7.72 -4.21 5.85
C VAL A 84 9.07 -4.40 6.55
N VAL A 85 9.96 -3.44 6.37
CA VAL A 85 11.28 -3.42 7.01
C VAL A 85 11.20 -2.61 8.29
N GLU A 86 10.57 -1.44 8.22
CA GLU A 86 10.56 -0.50 9.33
C GLU A 86 9.27 0.32 9.37
N ARG A 87 8.95 0.81 10.57
CA ARG A 87 7.85 1.73 10.81
C ARG A 87 8.45 3.10 11.14
N LEU A 88 8.32 4.04 10.21
CA LEU A 88 8.95 5.36 10.28
C LEU A 88 8.04 6.38 10.94
N ARG A 89 8.67 7.34 11.65
CA ARG A 89 8.01 8.51 12.24
C ARG A 89 8.85 9.75 11.99
N ARG A 90 8.19 10.86 11.66
CA ARG A 90 8.87 12.14 11.46
C ARG A 90 9.29 12.81 12.77
N PHE A 91 8.46 12.69 13.81
CA PHE A 91 8.74 13.23 15.15
C PHE A 91 8.58 12.12 16.20
N ARG A 92 9.55 12.00 17.11
CA ARG A 92 9.45 11.23 18.35
C ARG A 92 9.16 12.21 19.49
N PRO A 93 8.19 11.97 20.39
CA PRO A 93 8.14 12.72 21.65
C PRO A 93 9.44 12.49 22.42
N SER A 94 9.97 13.58 22.99
CA SER A 94 11.26 13.79 23.67
C SER A 94 12.25 12.62 23.82
N ASP A 95 13.41 12.85 23.20
CA ASP A 95 14.66 12.09 23.19
C ASP A 95 14.75 10.94 22.16
N PRO A 96 15.22 11.24 20.92
CA PRO A 96 15.34 10.25 19.85
C PRO A 96 16.32 9.11 20.15
N TRP A 97 17.19 9.25 21.15
CA TRP A 97 18.22 8.27 21.51
C TRP A 97 17.94 7.50 22.80
N ARG A 98 16.82 7.81 23.47
CA ARG A 98 16.46 7.13 24.71
C ARG A 98 15.70 5.85 24.40
N ASP A 99 16.13 4.75 25.03
CA ASP A 99 15.35 3.52 25.06
C ASP A 99 14.08 3.74 25.88
N LEU A 100 12.96 3.24 25.37
CA LEU A 100 11.68 3.26 26.08
C LEU A 100 11.77 2.25 27.23
N ALA A 101 11.65 2.73 28.48
CA ALA A 101 11.59 1.84 29.63
C ALA A 101 10.14 1.36 29.80
N SER A 102 9.87 0.07 29.60
CA SER A 102 8.51 -0.46 29.74
C SER A 102 7.97 -0.20 31.16
N SER A 103 6.89 0.56 31.27
CA SER A 103 6.23 0.84 32.54
C SER A 103 4.72 0.58 32.44
N PRO A 104 4.07 0.06 33.50
CA PRO A 104 2.63 -0.19 33.51
C PRO A 104 1.75 1.08 33.43
N PHE A 105 2.34 2.27 33.46
CA PHE A 105 1.63 3.56 33.35
C PHE A 105 2.17 4.44 32.21
N ASP A 106 2.76 3.83 31.18
CA ASP A 106 3.48 4.56 30.15
C ASP A 106 2.55 5.08 29.03
N TRP A 107 1.79 6.13 29.35
CA TRP A 107 1.04 6.88 28.35
C TRP A 107 1.98 7.51 27.29
N GLU A 108 3.25 7.76 27.61
CA GLU A 108 4.27 8.15 26.63
C GLU A 108 4.57 7.00 25.67
N GLN A 109 4.68 5.76 26.16
CA GLN A 109 4.82 4.57 25.28
C GLN A 109 3.61 4.40 24.35
N ASN A 110 2.38 4.60 24.83
CA ASN A 110 1.19 4.58 23.97
C ASN A 110 1.21 5.68 22.90
N LEU A 111 1.66 6.90 23.23
CA LEU A 111 1.86 7.99 22.24
C LEU A 111 3.03 7.70 21.27
N VAL A 112 4.06 6.99 21.74
CA VAL A 112 5.24 6.60 20.97
C VAL A 112 4.97 5.37 20.07
N GLU A 113 3.98 4.55 20.39
CA GLU A 113 3.58 3.38 19.60
C GLU A 113 2.37 3.66 18.68
N GLU A 114 1.52 4.62 19.01
CA GLU A 114 0.37 5.00 18.17
C GLU A 114 0.82 5.80 16.94
N ALA A 115 0.39 5.40 15.74
CA ALA A 115 0.79 6.09 14.52
C ALA A 115 0.30 7.55 14.50
N SER A 116 1.19 8.45 14.11
CA SER A 116 0.81 9.82 13.79
C SER A 116 0.37 9.94 12.32
N ALA A 117 -0.24 11.06 11.94
CA ALA A 117 -0.50 11.34 10.53
C ALA A 117 0.78 11.42 9.68
N GLN A 118 1.93 11.67 10.32
CA GLN A 118 3.25 11.76 9.71
C GLN A 118 4.08 10.50 9.93
N SER A 119 3.43 9.37 10.21
CA SER A 119 4.06 8.06 10.17
C SER A 119 4.11 7.51 8.74
N ALA A 120 4.95 6.52 8.51
CA ALA A 120 5.01 5.76 7.26
C ALA A 120 5.49 4.33 7.54
N LEU A 121 5.22 3.40 6.63
CA LEU A 121 5.87 2.10 6.57
C LEU A 121 6.92 2.13 5.47
N TYR A 122 8.13 1.70 5.81
CA TYR A 122 9.19 1.46 4.86
C TYR A 122 9.25 -0.02 4.56
N CYS A 123 9.17 -0.36 3.28
CA CYS A 123 9.20 -1.70 2.79
C CYS A 123 10.49 -1.95 1.98
N THR A 124 10.77 -3.22 1.70
CA THR A 124 11.87 -3.60 0.82
C THR A 124 11.74 -2.94 -0.56
N ALA A 125 12.86 -2.87 -1.28
CA ALA A 125 12.95 -2.21 -2.59
C ALA A 125 12.54 -0.72 -2.59
N GLY A 126 12.60 -0.05 -1.43
CA GLY A 126 12.36 1.38 -1.31
C GLY A 126 10.90 1.79 -1.36
N VAL A 127 9.96 0.85 -1.21
CA VAL A 127 8.53 1.14 -1.24
C VAL A 127 8.09 1.81 0.06
N LEU A 128 7.36 2.93 -0.05
CA LEU A 128 6.78 3.62 1.10
C LEU A 128 5.25 3.48 1.14
N VAL A 129 4.69 3.20 2.31
CA VAL A 129 3.24 3.34 2.55
C VAL A 129 3.03 4.46 3.56
N TYR A 130 2.38 5.55 3.16
CA TYR A 130 2.26 6.75 3.98
C TYR A 130 0.88 7.37 3.86
N ALA A 131 0.59 8.37 4.70
CA ALA A 131 -0.63 9.18 4.60
C ALA A 131 -0.31 10.65 4.29
N SER A 132 0.66 11.21 5.01
CA SER A 132 1.04 12.62 4.87
C SER A 132 2.01 12.86 3.70
N PRO A 133 1.81 13.94 2.91
CA PRO A 133 2.69 14.30 1.79
C PRO A 133 4.12 14.66 2.21
N VAL A 134 4.40 14.74 3.50
CA VAL A 134 5.76 14.97 4.02
C VAL A 134 6.74 13.85 3.64
N TRP A 135 6.21 12.66 3.34
CA TRP A 135 6.97 11.50 2.87
C TRP A 135 7.00 11.40 1.34
N TRP A 136 6.31 12.29 0.63
CA TRP A 136 6.33 12.30 -0.82
C TRP A 136 7.73 12.62 -1.33
N GLN A 137 8.21 11.79 -2.26
CA GLN A 137 9.41 12.06 -3.03
C GLN A 137 9.12 11.81 -4.51
N SER A 138 9.56 12.74 -5.37
CA SER A 138 9.36 12.60 -6.81
C SER A 138 10.06 11.35 -7.34
N GLY A 139 9.30 10.47 -8.01
CA GLY A 139 9.83 9.22 -8.58
C GLY A 139 9.98 8.07 -7.59
N ALA A 140 9.63 8.25 -6.31
CA ALA A 140 9.64 7.16 -5.33
C ALA A 140 8.42 6.23 -5.52
N ALA A 141 8.67 4.93 -5.39
CA ALA A 141 7.62 3.92 -5.36
C ALA A 141 6.86 4.00 -4.04
N ALA A 142 5.57 4.35 -4.09
CA ALA A 142 4.81 4.52 -2.87
C ALA A 142 3.31 4.29 -3.03
N LEU A 143 2.66 4.07 -1.88
CA LEU A 143 1.23 4.00 -1.71
C LEU A 143 0.80 5.05 -0.69
N GLN A 144 -0.15 5.89 -1.07
CA GLN A 144 -0.76 6.85 -0.16
C GLN A 144 -2.10 6.32 0.34
N LEU A 145 -2.29 6.30 1.65
CA LEU A 145 -3.54 5.96 2.33
C LEU A 145 -4.15 7.21 2.98
N GLN A 146 -5.38 7.07 3.44
CA GLN A 146 -5.94 8.01 4.41
C GLN A 146 -5.24 7.89 5.76
N THR A 147 -5.18 8.99 6.51
CA THR A 147 -4.52 9.04 7.82
C THR A 147 -5.07 7.99 8.80
N GLU A 148 -6.39 7.84 8.87
CA GLU A 148 -7.05 6.89 9.77
C GLU A 148 -6.72 5.43 9.42
N ASP A 149 -6.65 5.12 8.13
CA ASP A 149 -6.30 3.79 7.63
C ASP A 149 -4.83 3.46 7.89
N LEU A 150 -3.92 4.41 7.65
CA LEU A 150 -2.52 4.24 8.01
C LEU A 150 -2.37 3.98 9.51
N ARG A 151 -3.09 4.74 10.36
CA ARG A 151 -3.04 4.55 11.82
C ARG A 151 -3.48 3.15 12.22
N ALA A 152 -4.59 2.68 11.68
CA ALA A 152 -5.09 1.34 11.95
C ALA A 152 -4.10 0.25 11.49
N MET A 153 -3.43 0.46 10.35
CA MET A 153 -2.47 -0.50 9.80
C MET A 153 -1.12 -0.49 10.52
N TYR A 154 -0.62 0.67 10.97
CA TYR A 154 0.75 0.85 11.49
C TYR A 154 1.09 -0.09 12.65
N ASN A 155 0.10 -0.44 13.49
CA ASN A 155 0.29 -1.35 14.62
C ASN A 155 0.22 -2.83 14.20
N ALA A 156 -0.56 -3.14 13.16
CA ALA A 156 -0.65 -4.49 12.60
C ALA A 156 0.56 -4.83 11.70
N ALA A 157 1.13 -3.83 11.03
CA ALA A 157 2.25 -3.95 10.10
C ALA A 157 3.60 -3.98 10.79
N LYS A 158 3.88 -5.07 11.52
CA LYS A 158 5.19 -5.31 12.12
C LYS A 158 6.26 -5.58 11.05
N PRO A 159 7.55 -5.29 11.32
CA PRO A 159 8.64 -5.73 10.46
C PRO A 159 8.56 -7.22 10.12
N GLY A 160 8.83 -7.58 8.87
CA GLY A 160 8.65 -8.92 8.31
C GLY A 160 7.26 -9.18 7.73
N LEU A 161 6.29 -8.28 7.89
CA LEU A 161 4.97 -8.45 7.28
C LEU A 161 5.06 -8.32 5.75
N ALA A 162 4.59 -9.34 5.03
CA ALA A 162 4.57 -9.31 3.57
C ALA A 162 3.57 -8.30 3.01
N LEU A 163 3.93 -7.67 1.89
CA LEU A 163 3.08 -6.85 1.03
C LEU A 163 3.05 -7.46 -0.37
N VAL A 164 1.90 -7.98 -0.76
CA VAL A 164 1.68 -8.56 -2.08
C VAL A 164 0.95 -7.54 -2.95
N VAL A 165 1.48 -7.24 -4.13
CA VAL A 165 0.92 -6.21 -5.03
C VAL A 165 0.40 -6.83 -6.31
N LEU A 166 -0.92 -6.98 -6.42
CA LEU A 166 -1.57 -7.52 -7.60
C LEU A 166 -1.55 -6.49 -8.74
N PRO A 167 -1.07 -6.85 -9.94
CA PRO A 167 -1.04 -5.93 -11.08
C PRO A 167 -2.46 -5.60 -11.56
N ARG A 168 -2.61 -4.49 -12.29
CA ARG A 168 -3.89 -4.17 -12.93
C ARG A 168 -4.24 -5.27 -13.94
N GLY A 169 -5.51 -5.68 -13.99
CA GLY A 169 -5.98 -6.66 -14.96
C GLY A 169 -5.75 -8.13 -14.57
N TRP A 170 -5.22 -8.44 -13.38
CA TRP A 170 -5.00 -9.83 -12.93
C TRP A 170 -6.25 -10.73 -12.94
N ARG A 171 -7.45 -10.14 -12.95
CA ARG A 171 -8.74 -10.86 -13.04
C ARG A 171 -9.27 -11.05 -14.47
N ALA A 172 -8.57 -10.57 -15.49
CA ALA A 172 -9.11 -10.48 -16.85
C ALA A 172 -9.40 -11.84 -17.52
N GLU A 173 -8.93 -12.96 -16.96
CA GLU A 173 -9.15 -14.31 -17.51
C GLU A 173 -10.47 -14.98 -17.08
N ARG A 174 -11.38 -14.31 -16.38
CA ARG A 174 -12.72 -14.86 -16.05
C ARG A 174 -13.83 -14.36 -16.97
N ARG A 175 -13.65 -14.48 -18.29
CA ARG A 175 -14.75 -14.36 -19.26
C ARG A 175 -14.80 -15.56 -20.18
#